data_AF-A0A942BA08-F1
#
_entry.id   AF-A0A942BA08-F1
#
_cell.length_a   1.000
_cell.length_b   1.000
_cell.length_c   1.000
_cell.angle_alpha   90.00
_cell.angle_beta   90.00
_cell.angle_gamma   90.00
#
_symmetry.space_group_name_H-M   'P 1'
#
loop_
_entity.id
_entity.type
_entity.pdbx_description
1 polymer ?
#
loop_
_entity_poly.entity_id
_entity_poly.type
_entity_poly.pdbx_seq_one_letter_code
_entity_poly.pdbx_strand_id
1 'polypeptide(L)'
;MKNLTIVAACLVLASSAVAQQGRPGRSANLQPKQTNQTRRGDASDMVLRKAAKEVARARDLLGHALPIYQGHRVAAIQETKDADKEIALGLRFDRNHEGRGAGAQAAQNDNDDPAKHSKEQVARSNRMLVQAGEILVGAKKQLQGAEHDYGGHRVKAVQEIDEALKQIETALSVVGYRR
;
A
#
# COMPACT_ATOMS: atom_id res chain seq x y z
N MET A 1 -34.30 -0.83 26.93
CA MET A 1 -34.90 -0.26 25.71
C MET A 1 -34.65 -1.25 24.58
N LYS A 2 -35.74 -1.89 24.12
CA LYS A 2 -35.78 -2.89 23.06
C LYS A 2 -35.83 -2.13 21.72
N ASN A 3 -35.01 -2.46 20.73
CA ASN A 3 -35.21 -2.10 19.31
C ASN A 3 -34.34 -3.05 18.46
N LEU A 4 -34.87 -4.19 18.06
CA LEU A 4 -35.69 -4.46 16.86
C LEU A 4 -34.80 -4.70 15.62
N THR A 5 -34.52 -5.99 15.42
CA THR A 5 -33.88 -6.64 14.30
C THR A 5 -34.78 -6.57 13.06
N ILE A 6 -34.28 -6.08 11.93
CA ILE A 6 -34.92 -6.24 10.62
C ILE A 6 -33.92 -6.91 9.68
N VAL A 7 -34.13 -8.20 9.45
CA VAL A 7 -33.47 -9.02 8.43
C VAL A 7 -34.27 -8.84 7.15
N ALA A 8 -33.69 -8.18 6.14
CA ALA A 8 -34.25 -8.13 4.80
C ALA A 8 -33.42 -9.04 3.89
N ALA A 9 -33.92 -10.27 3.70
CA ALA A 9 -33.43 -11.22 2.72
C ALA A 9 -34.02 -10.88 1.35
N CYS A 10 -33.19 -10.43 0.40
CA CYS A 10 -33.54 -10.36 -1.01
C CYS A 10 -32.73 -11.39 -1.79
N LEU A 11 -33.37 -12.54 -2.00
CA LEU A 11 -32.97 -13.61 -2.89
C LEU A 11 -33.27 -13.17 -4.35
N VAL A 12 -32.24 -12.99 -5.17
CA VAL A 12 -32.41 -12.82 -6.62
C VAL A 12 -31.67 -13.96 -7.31
N LEU A 13 -32.44 -14.95 -7.73
CA LEU A 13 -32.08 -16.01 -8.66
C LEU A 13 -32.17 -15.46 -10.09
N ALA A 14 -31.05 -15.43 -10.82
CA ALA A 14 -31.06 -15.21 -12.26
C ALA A 14 -30.22 -16.30 -12.94
N SER A 15 -30.92 -17.32 -13.44
CA SER A 15 -30.43 -18.31 -14.39
C SER A 15 -30.46 -17.72 -15.81
N SER A 16 -29.36 -17.83 -16.57
CA SER A 16 -29.34 -17.73 -18.05
C SER A 16 -27.97 -18.26 -18.52
N ALA A 17 -27.94 -19.50 -19.00
CA ALA A 17 -28.08 -19.88 -20.41
C ALA A 17 -26.73 -19.83 -21.15
N VAL A 18 -26.12 -21.01 -21.20
CA VAL A 18 -24.98 -21.37 -22.05
C VAL A 18 -25.44 -21.36 -23.52
N ALA A 19 -24.72 -20.64 -24.37
CA ALA A 19 -24.81 -20.77 -25.83
C ALA A 19 -23.38 -20.83 -26.38
N GLN A 20 -22.90 -22.06 -26.52
CA GLN A 20 -21.63 -22.40 -27.12
C GLN A 20 -21.91 -22.75 -28.59
N GLN A 21 -21.61 -21.82 -29.50
CA GLN A 21 -21.58 -22.10 -30.94
C GLN A 21 -20.22 -21.69 -31.49
N GLY A 22 -19.57 -22.68 -32.11
CA GLY A 22 -18.20 -22.63 -32.58
C GLY A 22 -18.00 -21.68 -33.77
N ARG A 23 -16.76 -21.23 -33.90
CA ARG A 23 -16.22 -20.64 -35.11
C ARG A 23 -14.87 -21.30 -35.43
N PRO A 24 -14.76 -22.07 -36.53
CA PRO A 24 -13.48 -22.51 -37.04
C PRO A 24 -12.84 -21.43 -37.94
N GLY A 25 -11.56 -21.16 -37.68
CA GLY A 25 -10.58 -20.79 -38.72
C GLY A 25 -10.47 -19.32 -39.11
N ARG A 26 -9.39 -18.67 -38.63
CA ARG A 26 -8.49 -17.85 -39.47
C ARG A 26 -7.20 -17.54 -38.71
N SER A 27 -6.20 -18.42 -38.83
CA SER A 27 -4.82 -18.12 -38.43
C SER A 27 -4.22 -17.11 -39.40
N ALA A 28 -4.51 -15.83 -39.18
CA ALA A 28 -3.71 -14.75 -39.76
C ALA A 28 -2.48 -14.59 -38.88
N ASN A 29 -1.32 -14.97 -39.44
CA ASN A 29 0.01 -14.78 -38.89
C ASN A 29 0.30 -13.27 -38.78
N LEU A 30 -0.29 -12.62 -37.78
CA LEU A 30 -0.01 -11.24 -37.41
C LEU A 30 1.23 -11.28 -36.52
N GLN A 31 2.39 -11.07 -37.15
CA GLN A 31 3.61 -10.75 -36.41
C GLN A 31 3.31 -9.58 -35.47
N PRO A 32 3.50 -9.73 -34.15
CA PRO A 32 3.28 -8.64 -33.22
C PRO A 32 4.30 -7.56 -33.56
N LYS A 33 3.80 -6.42 -34.06
CA LYS A 33 4.57 -5.17 -34.12
C LYS A 33 5.00 -4.89 -32.69
N GLN A 34 6.25 -5.20 -32.36
CA GLN A 34 6.88 -4.82 -31.10
C GLN A 34 7.00 -3.30 -31.10
N THR A 35 5.96 -2.63 -30.61
CA THR A 35 5.96 -1.18 -30.45
C THR A 35 6.88 -0.82 -29.28
N ASN A 36 7.72 0.19 -29.48
CA ASN A 36 8.66 0.75 -28.50
C ASN A 36 8.04 1.17 -27.15
N GLN A 37 6.71 1.08 -27.01
CA GLN A 37 5.98 1.33 -25.76
C GLN A 37 6.28 0.29 -24.68
N THR A 38 6.53 -0.97 -25.06
CA THR A 38 6.84 -2.04 -24.09
C THR A 38 8.09 -1.77 -23.26
N ARG A 39 9.16 -1.23 -23.86
CA ARG A 39 10.42 -0.97 -23.13
C ARG A 39 10.35 0.18 -22.13
N ARG A 40 9.46 1.16 -22.32
CA ARG A 40 9.31 2.29 -21.38
C ARG A 40 8.42 1.94 -20.18
N GLY A 41 7.43 1.07 -20.38
CA GLY A 41 6.63 0.50 -19.29
C GLY A 41 7.51 -0.26 -18.32
N ASP A 42 8.37 -1.15 -18.81
CA ASP A 42 9.22 -2.02 -17.99
C ASP A 42 10.12 -1.26 -16.99
N ALA A 43 10.72 -0.14 -17.41
CA ALA A 43 11.60 0.66 -16.55
C ALA A 43 10.81 1.38 -15.45
N SER A 44 9.65 1.93 -15.79
CA SER A 44 8.81 2.67 -14.84
C SER A 44 8.15 1.70 -13.84
N ASP A 45 7.76 0.51 -14.30
CA ASP A 45 7.25 -0.59 -13.47
C ASP A 45 8.28 -1.08 -12.46
N MET A 46 9.55 -1.14 -12.88
CA MET A 46 10.66 -1.49 -11.98
C MET A 46 10.75 -0.51 -10.82
N VAL A 47 10.55 0.79 -11.06
CA VAL A 47 10.56 1.82 -10.02
C VAL A 47 9.41 1.61 -9.03
N LEU A 48 8.18 1.38 -9.50
CA LEU A 48 7.03 1.12 -8.60
C LEU A 48 7.21 -0.16 -7.80
N ARG A 49 7.73 -1.23 -8.41
CA ARG A 49 8.02 -2.49 -7.70
C ARG A 49 9.10 -2.31 -6.64
N LYS A 50 10.10 -1.47 -6.91
CA LYS A 50 11.15 -1.18 -5.93
C LYS A 50 10.60 -0.35 -4.77
N ALA A 51 9.81 0.69 -5.07
CA ALA A 51 9.11 1.48 -4.07
C ALA A 51 8.18 0.61 -3.21
N ALA A 52 7.39 -0.29 -3.81
CA ALA A 52 6.52 -1.22 -3.08
C ALA A 52 7.30 -2.09 -2.09
N LYS A 53 8.45 -2.63 -2.48
CA LYS A 53 9.32 -3.42 -1.59
C LYS A 53 9.85 -2.58 -0.43
N GLU A 54 10.22 -1.33 -0.69
CA GLU A 54 10.70 -0.41 0.35
C GLU A 54 9.58 -0.03 1.33
N VAL A 55 8.39 0.30 0.83
CA VAL A 55 7.20 0.58 1.67
C VAL A 55 6.84 -0.64 2.53
N ALA A 56 6.84 -1.85 1.95
CA ALA A 56 6.59 -3.08 2.71
C ALA A 56 7.63 -3.29 3.83
N ARG A 57 8.92 -3.08 3.54
CA ARG A 57 9.99 -3.19 4.55
C ARG A 57 9.84 -2.15 5.66
N ALA A 58 9.47 -0.92 5.33
CA ALA A 58 9.20 0.12 6.32
C ALA A 58 8.02 -0.27 7.22
N ARG A 59 6.93 -0.79 6.64
CA ARG A 59 5.78 -1.30 7.39
C ARG A 59 6.17 -2.43 8.34
N ASP A 60 7.00 -3.37 7.91
CA ASP A 60 7.49 -4.45 8.77
C ASP A 60 8.29 -3.89 9.96
N LEU A 61 9.17 -2.91 9.74
CA LEU A 61 9.90 -2.24 10.83
C LEU A 61 8.96 -1.53 11.81
N LEU A 62 7.94 -0.84 11.31
CA LEU A 62 6.93 -0.19 12.15
C LEU A 62 6.12 -1.22 12.95
N GLY A 63 5.82 -2.39 12.38
CA GLY A 63 5.13 -3.48 13.06
C GLY A 63 5.92 -4.12 14.20
N HIS A 64 7.26 -4.07 14.14
CA HIS A 64 8.13 -4.55 15.22
C HIS A 64 8.43 -3.49 16.29
N ALA A 65 8.07 -2.23 16.04
CA ALA A 65 8.24 -1.16 17.00
C ALA A 65 7.23 -1.28 18.16
N LEU A 66 7.58 -0.76 19.33
CA LEU A 66 6.76 -0.85 20.53
C LEU A 66 5.46 -0.02 20.41
N PRO A 67 4.35 -0.45 21.02
CA PRO A 67 3.05 0.26 21.01
C PRO A 67 2.95 1.47 21.95
N ILE A 68 4.04 2.21 22.13
CA ILE A 68 4.15 3.31 23.13
C ILE A 68 3.98 4.71 22.54
N TYR A 69 3.76 4.80 21.23
CA TYR A 69 3.78 6.06 20.48
C TYR A 69 2.40 6.71 20.34
N GLN A 70 1.52 6.53 21.34
CA GLN A 70 0.20 7.17 21.40
C GLN A 70 -0.64 7.00 20.12
N GLY A 71 -0.56 5.84 19.47
CA GLY A 71 -1.26 5.57 18.21
C GLY A 71 -0.59 6.12 16.94
N HIS A 72 0.40 7.01 17.01
CA HIS A 72 1.09 7.53 15.82
C HIS A 72 1.82 6.45 15.02
N ARG A 73 2.36 5.42 15.71
CA ARG A 73 2.90 4.22 15.05
C ARG A 73 1.83 3.51 14.22
N VAL A 74 0.63 3.34 14.78
CA VAL A 74 -0.48 2.66 14.11
C VAL A 74 -0.98 3.49 12.93
N ALA A 75 -1.06 4.81 13.08
CA ALA A 75 -1.36 5.72 11.99
C ALA A 75 -0.32 5.59 10.86
N ALA A 76 0.98 5.64 11.16
CA ALA A 76 2.03 5.43 10.15
C ALA A 76 1.93 4.07 9.44
N ILE A 77 1.59 2.99 10.17
CA ILE A 77 1.33 1.68 9.57
C ILE A 77 0.13 1.73 8.62
N GLN A 78 -0.92 2.48 8.96
CA GLN A 78 -2.09 2.62 8.12
C GLN A 78 -1.77 3.40 6.85
N GLU A 79 -1.10 4.55 6.97
CA GLU A 79 -0.69 5.35 5.81
C GLU A 79 0.27 4.56 4.89
N THR A 80 1.20 3.78 5.44
CA THR A 80 2.05 2.89 4.61
C THR A 80 1.27 1.77 3.92
N LYS A 81 0.18 1.26 4.51
CA LYS A 81 -0.72 0.32 3.81
C LYS A 81 -1.47 1.01 2.69
N ASP A 82 -1.90 2.26 2.89
CA ASP A 82 -2.63 3.01 1.87
C ASP A 82 -1.70 3.39 0.71
N ALA A 83 -0.44 3.76 0.98
CA ALA A 83 0.61 3.88 -0.02
C ALA A 83 0.83 2.58 -0.81
N ASP A 84 0.93 1.43 -0.13
CA ASP A 84 1.10 0.11 -0.76
C ASP A 84 -0.08 -0.23 -1.68
N LYS A 85 -1.32 0.10 -1.26
CA LYS A 85 -2.52 -0.04 -2.10
C LYS A 85 -2.44 0.83 -3.35
N GLU A 86 -2.08 2.10 -3.23
CA GLU A 86 -1.97 3.03 -4.37
C GLU A 86 -0.87 2.59 -5.34
N ILE A 87 0.29 2.13 -4.87
CA ILE A 87 1.34 1.56 -5.73
C ILE A 87 0.84 0.30 -6.43
N ALA A 88 0.13 -0.58 -5.71
CA ALA A 88 -0.46 -1.77 -6.29
C ALA A 88 -1.53 -1.44 -7.34
N LEU A 89 -2.32 -0.38 -7.13
CA LEU A 89 -3.27 0.14 -8.11
C LEU A 89 -2.55 0.74 -9.32
N GLY A 90 -1.44 1.48 -9.14
CA GLY A 90 -0.63 1.99 -10.24
C GLY A 90 0.00 0.88 -11.10
N LEU A 91 0.57 -0.15 -10.46
CA LEU A 91 1.09 -1.34 -11.13
C LEU A 91 -0.01 -2.19 -11.80
N ARG A 92 -1.24 -2.07 -11.32
CA ARG A 92 -2.43 -2.63 -11.98
C ARG A 92 -2.94 -1.69 -13.06
N PHE A 93 -2.75 -0.38 -12.99
CA PHE A 93 -3.21 0.50 -14.05
C PHE A 93 -2.48 0.21 -15.37
N ASP A 94 -1.19 -0.15 -15.31
CA ASP A 94 -0.41 -0.56 -16.47
C ASP A 94 -0.80 -1.96 -16.99
N ARG A 95 -1.13 -2.90 -16.08
CA ARG A 95 -1.47 -4.30 -16.41
C ARG A 95 -2.96 -4.56 -16.67
N ASN A 96 -3.80 -3.84 -15.95
CA ASN A 96 -5.24 -4.04 -15.79
C ASN A 96 -6.02 -2.92 -16.48
N HIS A 97 -5.81 -2.84 -17.79
CA HIS A 97 -6.92 -2.86 -18.73
C HIS A 97 -7.77 -4.17 -18.64
N GLU A 98 -7.40 -5.14 -17.79
CA GLU A 98 -8.17 -6.33 -17.40
C GLU A 98 -8.34 -6.43 -15.87
N GLY A 99 -9.54 -6.13 -15.37
CA GLY A 99 -9.78 -5.81 -13.95
C GLY A 99 -9.72 -6.96 -12.92
N ARG A 100 -9.35 -6.59 -11.68
CA ARG A 100 -9.99 -7.02 -10.40
C ARG A 100 -9.26 -6.43 -9.19
N GLY A 101 -10.02 -5.98 -8.19
CA GLY A 101 -9.58 -5.34 -6.95
C GLY A 101 -9.18 -6.32 -5.83
N ALA A 102 -8.39 -5.84 -4.86
CA ALA A 102 -7.99 -6.60 -3.67
C ALA A 102 -8.37 -5.85 -2.37
N GLY A 103 -8.81 -6.59 -1.36
CA GLY A 103 -9.42 -6.09 -0.12
C GLY A 103 -8.44 -5.61 0.95
N ALA A 104 -8.94 -4.71 1.81
CA ALA A 104 -8.20 -4.10 2.90
C ALA A 104 -8.30 -4.93 4.20
N GLN A 105 -7.20 -4.99 4.96
CA GLN A 105 -7.15 -5.57 6.31
C GLN A 105 -7.23 -4.49 7.38
N ALA A 106 -8.03 -4.74 8.42
CA ALA A 106 -8.26 -3.83 9.55
C ALA A 106 -6.99 -3.62 10.40
N ALA A 107 -6.81 -2.40 10.91
CA ALA A 107 -5.73 -2.04 11.82
C ALA A 107 -6.07 -2.38 13.28
N GLN A 108 -5.09 -2.90 14.03
CA GLN A 108 -5.17 -3.09 15.48
C GLN A 108 -4.74 -1.81 16.19
N ASN A 109 -5.53 -1.38 17.19
CA ASN A 109 -5.20 -0.25 18.06
C ASN A 109 -4.50 -0.77 19.32
N ASP A 110 -3.17 -0.63 19.36
CA ASP A 110 -2.38 -0.95 20.55
C ASP A 110 -1.89 0.36 21.18
N ASN A 111 -2.42 0.72 22.35
CA ASN A 111 -1.91 1.77 23.22
C ASN A 111 -1.40 1.11 24.50
N ASP A 112 -0.11 0.80 24.55
CA ASP A 112 0.54 0.32 25.78
C ASP A 112 1.24 1.46 26.53
N ASP A 113 1.37 1.25 27.84
CA ASP A 113 2.05 2.18 28.73
C ASP A 113 3.58 2.15 28.51
N PRO A 114 4.23 3.28 28.15
CA PRO A 114 5.67 3.37 27.95
C PRO A 114 6.50 2.96 29.17
N ALA A 115 5.95 3.09 30.39
CA ALA A 115 6.66 2.74 31.63
C ALA A 115 6.93 1.24 31.78
N LYS A 116 6.27 0.39 30.97
CA LYS A 116 6.43 -1.07 31.00
C LYS A 116 7.66 -1.58 30.25
N HIS A 117 8.32 -0.74 29.45
CA HIS A 117 9.42 -1.14 28.58
C HIS A 117 10.77 -0.65 29.12
N SER A 118 11.82 -1.47 28.96
CA SER A 118 13.18 -1.06 29.33
C SER A 118 13.69 0.07 28.42
N LYS A 119 14.62 0.88 28.93
CA LYS A 119 15.23 1.97 28.13
C LYS A 119 15.87 1.44 26.85
N GLU A 120 16.48 0.26 26.88
CA GLU A 120 17.09 -0.40 25.73
C GLU A 120 16.05 -0.85 24.71
N GLN A 121 14.89 -1.35 25.16
CA GLN A 121 13.78 -1.73 24.29
C GLN A 121 13.21 -0.49 23.58
N VAL A 122 13.00 0.60 24.33
CA VAL A 122 12.55 1.89 23.77
C VAL A 122 13.56 2.43 22.76
N ALA A 123 14.86 2.42 23.08
CA ALA A 123 15.90 2.86 22.17
C ALA A 123 15.97 2.01 20.89
N ARG A 124 15.78 0.68 21.00
CA ARG A 124 15.71 -0.22 19.84
C ARG A 124 14.51 0.11 18.95
N SER A 125 13.35 0.34 19.56
CA SER A 125 12.12 0.73 18.87
C SER A 125 12.29 2.08 18.14
N ASN A 126 12.89 3.07 18.79
CA ASN A 126 13.16 4.38 18.17
C ASN A 126 14.08 4.24 16.93
N ARG A 127 15.11 3.38 17.00
CA ARG A 127 15.96 3.08 15.83
C ARG A 127 15.17 2.46 14.69
N MET A 128 14.20 1.59 14.98
CA MET A 128 13.32 1.01 13.96
C MET A 128 12.44 2.07 13.29
N LEU A 129 11.85 3.01 14.06
CA LEU A 129 11.08 4.13 13.50
C LEU A 129 11.95 5.02 12.60
N VAL A 130 13.15 5.36 13.04
CA VAL A 130 14.11 6.16 12.25
C VAL A 130 14.46 5.44 10.94
N GLN A 131 14.78 4.15 11.01
CA GLN A 131 15.11 3.34 9.85
C GLN A 131 13.91 3.22 8.88
N ALA A 132 12.69 3.05 9.40
CA ALA A 132 11.49 3.04 8.58
C ALA A 132 11.31 4.39 7.84
N GLY A 133 11.51 5.52 8.53
CA GLY A 133 11.45 6.85 7.92
C GLY A 133 12.48 7.03 6.80
N GLU A 134 13.72 6.58 6.99
CA GLU A 134 14.75 6.64 5.94
C GLU A 134 14.39 5.82 4.69
N ILE A 135 13.82 4.64 4.89
CA ILE A 135 13.34 3.78 3.80
C ILE A 135 12.18 4.46 3.05
N LEU A 136 11.23 5.07 3.77
CA LEU A 136 10.11 5.80 3.17
C LEU A 136 10.57 7.02 2.36
N VAL A 137 11.58 7.75 2.83
CA VAL A 137 12.20 8.85 2.04
C VAL A 137 12.82 8.31 0.75
N GLY A 138 13.46 7.12 0.81
CA GLY A 138 13.96 6.42 -0.38
C GLY A 138 12.86 6.09 -1.38
N ALA A 139 11.77 5.48 -0.89
CA ALA A 139 10.62 5.11 -1.71
C ALA A 139 9.95 6.34 -2.35
N LYS A 140 9.78 7.43 -1.57
CA LYS A 140 9.26 8.71 -2.06
C LYS A 140 10.09 9.25 -3.22
N LYS A 141 11.42 9.32 -3.06
CA LYS A 141 12.32 9.81 -4.11
C LYS A 141 12.22 8.97 -5.39
N GLN A 142 12.09 7.65 -5.25
CA GLN A 142 11.91 6.74 -6.38
C GLN A 142 10.59 7.02 -7.10
N LEU A 143 9.48 7.14 -6.37
CA LEU A 143 8.18 7.47 -6.97
C LEU A 143 8.20 8.84 -7.64
N GLN A 144 8.79 9.86 -7.03
CA GLN A 144 8.91 11.19 -7.64
C GLN A 144 9.76 11.20 -8.92
N GLY A 145 10.74 10.30 -9.02
CA GLY A 145 11.56 10.12 -10.22
C GLY A 145 10.91 9.28 -11.33
N ALA A 146 9.77 8.62 -11.06
CA ALA A 146 9.06 7.87 -12.09
C ALA A 146 8.43 8.83 -13.10
N GLU A 147 8.66 8.64 -14.39
CA GLU A 147 8.13 9.51 -15.44
C GLU A 147 6.60 9.41 -15.57
N HIS A 148 6.05 8.22 -15.32
CA HIS A 148 4.63 7.94 -15.50
C HIS A 148 3.82 8.17 -14.23
N ASP A 149 2.63 8.73 -14.38
CA ASP A 149 1.74 9.06 -13.24
C ASP A 149 0.76 7.95 -12.89
N TYR A 150 0.61 6.94 -13.76
CA TYR A 150 -0.27 5.78 -13.57
C TYR A 150 -1.70 6.17 -13.17
N GLY A 151 -2.29 7.14 -13.87
CA GLY A 151 -3.63 7.63 -13.55
C GLY A 151 -3.75 8.37 -12.21
N GLY A 152 -2.64 8.93 -11.70
CA GLY A 152 -2.60 9.70 -10.46
C GLY A 152 -2.28 8.87 -9.20
N HIS A 153 -2.20 7.55 -9.32
CA HIS A 153 -1.88 6.66 -8.19
C HIS A 153 -0.48 6.90 -7.62
N ARG A 154 0.49 7.29 -8.46
CA ARG A 154 1.83 7.64 -8.00
C ARG A 154 1.79 8.85 -7.08
N VAL A 155 1.07 9.90 -7.45
CA VAL A 155 0.96 11.13 -6.64
C VAL A 155 0.27 10.84 -5.31
N LYS A 156 -0.82 10.06 -5.32
CA LYS A 156 -1.48 9.62 -4.09
C LYS A 156 -0.55 8.82 -3.18
N ALA A 157 0.17 7.83 -3.73
CA ALA A 157 1.15 7.07 -2.95
C ALA A 157 2.21 7.96 -2.29
N VAL A 158 2.66 9.02 -2.98
CA VAL A 158 3.60 10.00 -2.40
C VAL A 158 2.95 10.78 -1.25
N GLN A 159 1.68 11.17 -1.37
CA GLN A 159 0.94 11.84 -0.30
C GLN A 159 0.80 10.94 0.94
N GLU A 160 0.43 9.68 0.76
CA GLU A 160 0.33 8.72 1.87
C GLU A 160 1.68 8.48 2.55
N ILE A 161 2.78 8.44 1.77
CA ILE A 161 4.13 8.36 2.35
C ILE A 161 4.47 9.61 3.16
N ASP A 162 4.04 10.80 2.72
CA ASP A 162 4.28 12.04 3.45
C ASP A 162 3.51 12.10 4.78
N GLU A 163 2.26 11.65 4.80
CA GLU A 163 1.51 11.52 6.05
C GLU A 163 2.15 10.46 6.97
N ALA A 164 2.60 9.32 6.44
CA ALA A 164 3.34 8.32 7.21
C ALA A 164 4.60 8.89 7.87
N LEU A 165 5.39 9.70 7.13
CA LEU A 165 6.60 10.35 7.64
C LEU A 165 6.27 11.33 8.77
N LYS A 166 5.22 12.14 8.60
CA LYS A 166 4.75 13.08 9.64
C LYS A 166 4.31 12.35 10.91
N GLN A 167 3.65 11.20 10.78
CA GLN A 167 3.27 10.37 11.93
C GLN A 167 4.51 9.80 12.64
N ILE A 168 5.54 9.36 11.90
CA ILE A 168 6.81 8.89 12.49
C ILE A 168 7.52 10.03 13.24
N GLU A 169 7.59 11.22 12.66
CA GLU A 169 8.19 12.39 13.32
C GLU A 169 7.45 12.75 14.61
N THR A 170 6.12 12.73 14.57
CA THR A 170 5.29 12.99 15.76
C THR A 170 5.51 11.92 16.83
N ALA A 171 5.54 10.64 16.45
CA ALA A 171 5.83 9.52 17.34
C ALA A 171 7.18 9.68 18.06
N LEU A 172 8.22 10.07 17.33
CA LEU A 172 9.57 10.29 17.90
C LEU A 172 9.60 11.51 18.84
N SER A 173 8.87 12.56 18.51
CA SER A 173 8.74 13.76 19.36
C SER A 173 8.08 13.44 20.70
N VAL A 174 7.02 12.62 20.71
CA VAL A 174 6.30 12.20 21.92
C VAL A 174 7.22 11.52 22.94
N VAL A 175 8.17 10.70 22.47
CA VAL A 175 9.14 10.01 23.35
C VAL A 175 10.39 10.84 23.65
N GLY A 176 10.42 12.12 23.25
CA GLY A 176 11.53 13.03 23.47
C GLY A 176 12.78 12.70 22.64
N TYR A 177 12.65 11.94 21.56
CA TYR A 177 13.77 11.58 20.70
C TYR A 177 14.10 12.75 19.75
N ARG A 178 15.06 13.59 20.12
CA ARG A 178 15.69 14.56 19.20
C ARG A 178 16.86 13.89 18.49
N ARG A 179 16.92 14.03 17.17
CA ARG A 179 18.12 13.70 16.37
C ARG A 179 19.25 14.66 16.69
#